data_AF-A0A2V8R491-F1
#
_entry.id   AF-A0A2V8R491-F1
#
_cell.length_a   1.000
_cell.length_b   1.000
_cell.length_c   1.000
_cell.angle_alpha   90.00
_cell.angle_beta   90.00
_cell.angle_gamma   90.00
#
_symmetry.space_group_name_H-M   'P 1'
#
loop_
_entity.id
_entity.type
_entity.pdbx_description
1 polymer ?
#
loop_
_entity_poly.entity_id
_entity_poly.type
_entity_poly.pdbx_seq_one_letter_code
_entity_poly.pdbx_strand_id
1 'polypeptide(L)'
;MLISYNWLRELTGTKLEPHDVGPRLTNVGLAVDVVEARGDDFVLDVEVASNRPDCLSHVGVARELAVIQKSQVSSPKSQVLKTQGRAADSSAVEIRDPDLCPRYAARVVRGVKITPSPDWLAKRLEAIGQRPINNVADITNYVLHELGQPLHAFDLAKLAENRIVVRRATKGESIKTLDGTDRKLDEQMLVIADAKRAVAVAGVMGGEDSEISNATSDVLIESAYFNPASVRRTARLLGLHTEASHRFERGADPEGVLRAQERCVALICEIA
;
A
#
# COMPACT_ATOMS: atom_id res chain seq x y z
N MET A 1 11.88 -4.10 -9.64
CA MET A 1 11.28 -3.86 -8.29
C MET A 1 12.29 -4.37 -7.29
N LEU A 2 12.65 -3.54 -6.32
CA LEU A 2 13.66 -3.90 -5.34
C LEU A 2 13.09 -4.79 -4.24
N ILE A 3 13.76 -5.91 -3.98
CA ILE A 3 13.39 -6.89 -2.95
C ILE A 3 14.57 -7.10 -2.00
N SER A 4 14.32 -6.90 -0.71
CA SER A 4 15.27 -7.18 0.36
C SER A 4 15.48 -8.70 0.53
N TYR A 5 16.74 -9.14 0.45
CA TYR A 5 17.12 -10.52 0.70
C TYR A 5 16.91 -10.91 2.17
N ASN A 6 17.28 -10.04 3.12
CA ASN A 6 17.06 -10.30 4.54
C ASN A 6 15.58 -10.51 4.84
N TRP A 7 14.69 -9.70 4.24
CA TRP A 7 13.26 -9.85 4.38
C TRP A 7 12.74 -11.14 3.74
N LEU A 8 13.21 -11.50 2.53
CA LEU A 8 12.91 -12.80 1.92
C LEU A 8 13.35 -13.95 2.83
N ARG A 9 14.53 -13.84 3.45
CA ARG A 9 15.08 -14.87 4.34
C ARG A 9 14.24 -15.05 5.59
N GLU A 10 13.73 -13.98 6.18
CA GLU A 10 12.78 -14.07 7.30
C GLU A 10 11.47 -14.76 6.91
N LEU A 11 10.95 -14.47 5.71
CA LEU A 11 9.70 -15.06 5.22
C LEU A 11 9.85 -16.55 4.85
N THR A 12 11.02 -16.96 4.34
CA THR A 12 11.23 -18.30 3.75
C THR A 12 12.10 -19.23 4.59
N GLY A 13 12.89 -18.69 5.51
CA GLY A 13 13.96 -19.42 6.18
C GLY A 13 15.07 -19.91 5.23
N THR A 14 15.21 -19.31 4.04
CA THR A 14 16.19 -19.74 3.03
C THR A 14 17.60 -19.77 3.60
N LYS A 15 18.36 -20.80 3.21
CA LYS A 15 19.79 -20.96 3.49
C LYS A 15 20.67 -20.73 2.25
N LEU A 16 20.05 -20.34 1.13
CA LEU A 16 20.78 -19.99 -0.08
C LEU A 16 21.48 -18.65 0.11
N GLU A 17 22.67 -18.49 -0.44
CA GLU A 17 23.32 -17.18 -0.43
C GLU A 17 22.59 -16.20 -1.37
N PRO A 18 22.67 -14.88 -1.16
CA PRO A 18 21.96 -13.88 -1.97
C PRO A 18 22.18 -14.05 -3.48
N HIS A 19 23.42 -14.32 -3.90
CA HIS A 19 23.79 -14.52 -5.31
C HIS A 19 23.24 -15.83 -5.91
N ASP A 20 22.84 -16.80 -5.08
CA ASP A 20 22.20 -18.03 -5.55
C ASP A 20 20.68 -17.87 -5.73
N VAL A 21 20.06 -16.90 -5.06
CA VAL A 21 18.62 -16.64 -5.14
C VAL A 21 18.24 -16.08 -6.52
N GLY A 22 19.02 -15.13 -7.03
CA GLY A 22 18.78 -14.46 -8.31
C GLY A 22 18.58 -15.44 -9.48
N PRO A 23 19.58 -16.28 -9.81
CA PRO A 23 19.48 -17.25 -10.91
C PRO A 23 18.31 -18.23 -10.75
N ARG A 24 17.95 -18.60 -9.52
CA ARG A 24 16.83 -19.53 -9.25
C ARG A 24 15.48 -18.88 -9.54
N LEU A 25 15.29 -17.63 -9.15
CA LEU A 25 14.09 -16.85 -9.49
C LEU A 25 14.00 -16.62 -11.01
N THR A 26 15.12 -16.29 -11.66
CA THR A 26 15.16 -16.11 -13.12
C THR A 26 14.73 -17.38 -13.85
N ASN A 27 15.17 -18.56 -13.38
CA ASN A 27 14.80 -19.85 -13.99
C ASN A 27 13.30 -20.20 -13.90
N VAL A 28 12.54 -19.53 -13.03
CA VAL A 28 11.07 -19.69 -12.93
C VAL A 28 10.29 -18.51 -13.52
N GLY A 29 10.98 -17.61 -14.25
CA GLY A 29 10.35 -16.50 -14.96
C GLY A 29 10.22 -15.21 -14.14
N LEU A 30 10.92 -15.09 -13.01
CA LEU A 30 11.14 -13.82 -12.32
C LEU A 30 12.58 -13.36 -12.57
N ALA A 31 12.78 -12.61 -13.65
CA ALA A 31 14.11 -12.14 -14.01
C ALA A 31 14.69 -11.26 -12.89
N VAL A 32 15.88 -11.62 -12.42
CA VAL A 32 16.65 -10.83 -11.46
C VAL A 32 17.85 -10.26 -12.19
N ASP A 33 17.84 -8.94 -12.39
CA ASP A 33 18.87 -8.24 -13.17
C ASP A 33 20.14 -8.04 -12.36
N VAL A 34 19.98 -7.65 -11.09
CA VAL A 34 21.08 -7.29 -10.19
C VAL A 34 20.82 -7.86 -8.81
N VAL A 35 21.89 -8.33 -8.17
CA VAL A 35 21.94 -8.60 -6.72
C VAL A 35 23.10 -7.80 -6.16
N GLU A 36 22.81 -6.77 -5.39
CA GLU A 36 23.82 -5.85 -4.85
C GLU A 36 23.73 -5.72 -3.32
N ALA A 37 24.87 -5.50 -2.68
CA ALA A 37 24.90 -5.21 -1.25
C ALA A 37 24.42 -3.78 -0.98
N ARG A 38 23.54 -3.62 0.00
CA ARG A 38 23.09 -2.32 0.53
C ARG A 38 23.12 -2.35 2.04
N GLY A 39 24.15 -1.73 2.63
CA GLY A 39 24.37 -1.79 4.07
C GLY A 39 24.65 -3.22 4.55
N ASP A 40 23.82 -3.72 5.45
CA ASP A 40 23.84 -5.09 6.00
C ASP A 40 22.87 -6.05 5.29
N ASP A 41 22.30 -5.63 4.15
CA ASP A 41 21.39 -6.41 3.31
C ASP A 41 21.93 -6.61 1.89
N PHE A 42 21.29 -7.52 1.16
CA PHE A 42 21.40 -7.62 -0.29
C PHE A 42 20.04 -7.31 -0.91
N VAL A 43 20.04 -6.57 -2.00
CA VAL A 43 18.81 -6.19 -2.70
C VAL A 43 18.83 -6.78 -4.10
N LEU A 44 17.74 -7.47 -4.42
CA LEU A 44 17.50 -8.05 -5.73
C LEU A 44 16.65 -7.06 -6.52
N ASP A 45 17.09 -6.67 -7.72
CA ASP A 45 16.22 -5.98 -8.66
C ASP A 45 15.50 -7.00 -9.53
N VAL A 46 14.20 -7.18 -9.23
CA VAL A 46 13.35 -8.17 -9.87
C VAL A 46 12.48 -7.50 -10.92
N GLU A 47 12.64 -7.89 -12.18
CA GLU A 47 11.74 -7.49 -13.25
C GLU A 47 10.46 -8.33 -13.20
N VAL A 48 9.35 -7.70 -12.77
CA VAL A 48 8.05 -8.37 -12.68
C VAL A 48 7.24 -8.07 -13.94
N ALA A 49 7.01 -9.11 -14.75
CA ALA A 49 6.17 -9.04 -15.94
C ALA A 49 4.69 -8.73 -15.59
N SER A 50 3.95 -8.12 -16.52
CA SER A 50 2.57 -7.66 -16.27
C SER A 50 1.57 -8.78 -15.93
N ASN A 51 1.88 -10.04 -16.27
CA ASN A 51 1.06 -11.21 -15.94
C ASN A 51 1.30 -11.77 -14.53
N ARG A 52 2.26 -11.22 -13.76
CA ARG A 52 2.63 -11.67 -12.41
C ARG A 52 2.43 -10.58 -11.34
N PRO A 53 1.25 -9.94 -11.23
CA PRO A 53 1.02 -8.92 -10.20
C PRO A 53 1.16 -9.47 -8.78
N ASP A 54 0.97 -10.78 -8.60
CA ASP A 54 1.18 -11.50 -7.35
C ASP A 54 2.62 -11.38 -6.81
N CYS A 55 3.60 -11.14 -7.70
CA CYS A 55 5.01 -10.97 -7.36
C CYS A 55 5.41 -9.51 -7.10
N LEU A 56 4.48 -8.55 -7.08
CA LEU A 56 4.75 -7.15 -6.73
C LEU A 56 4.84 -6.92 -5.20
N SER A 57 5.36 -7.92 -4.47
CA SER A 57 5.52 -7.90 -3.02
C SER A 57 6.59 -8.90 -2.55
N HIS A 58 7.11 -8.68 -1.35
CA HIS A 58 8.06 -9.61 -0.71
C HIS A 58 7.41 -10.97 -0.46
N VAL A 59 6.15 -11.02 -0.02
CA VAL A 59 5.43 -12.29 0.16
C VAL A 59 5.19 -13.02 -1.17
N GLY A 60 4.94 -12.29 -2.25
CA GLY A 60 4.83 -12.83 -3.60
C GLY A 60 6.10 -13.52 -4.05
N VAL A 61 7.24 -12.81 -4.00
CA VAL A 61 8.54 -13.36 -4.37
C VAL A 61 8.99 -14.46 -3.42
N ALA A 62 8.71 -14.34 -2.12
CA ALA A 62 8.96 -15.39 -1.14
C ALA A 62 8.19 -16.69 -1.45
N ARG A 63 6.98 -16.59 -2.01
CA ARG A 63 6.19 -17.75 -2.44
C ARG A 63 6.87 -18.49 -3.58
N GLU A 64 7.36 -17.78 -4.58
CA GLU A 64 8.12 -18.39 -5.68
C GLU A 64 9.38 -19.08 -5.17
N LEU A 65 10.14 -18.39 -4.30
CA LEU A 65 11.34 -18.95 -3.69
C LEU A 65 11.04 -20.20 -2.86
N ALA A 66 9.97 -20.19 -2.07
CA ALA A 66 9.55 -21.34 -1.27
C ALA A 66 9.16 -22.54 -2.14
N VAL A 67 8.51 -22.33 -3.29
CA VAL A 67 8.22 -23.41 -4.24
C VAL A 67 9.51 -24.02 -4.80
N ILE A 68 10.48 -23.19 -5.19
CA ILE A 68 11.80 -23.65 -5.68
C ILE A 68 12.50 -24.51 -4.62
N GLN A 69 12.43 -24.10 -3.35
CA GLN A 69 13.09 -24.77 -2.23
C GLN A 69 12.26 -25.91 -1.61
N LYS A 70 11.03 -26.11 -2.07
CA LYS A 70 10.05 -27.04 -1.46
C LYS A 70 9.86 -26.76 0.04
N SER A 71 9.82 -25.48 0.41
CA SER A 71 9.61 -25.01 1.78
C SER A 71 8.27 -24.28 1.92
N GLN A 72 8.01 -23.71 3.10
CA GLN A 72 6.81 -22.92 3.37
C GLN A 72 7.17 -21.46 3.57
N VAL A 73 6.24 -20.56 3.20
CA VAL A 73 6.33 -19.14 3.53
C VAL A 73 5.68 -18.90 4.87
N SER A 74 6.43 -18.28 5.79
CA SER A 74 5.91 -17.73 7.02
C SER A 74 5.04 -16.52 6.69
N SER A 75 3.74 -16.61 6.98
CA SER A 75 2.86 -15.45 6.84
C SER A 75 3.22 -14.39 7.88
N PRO A 76 3.30 -13.10 7.50
CA PRO A 76 3.47 -12.02 8.48
C PRO A 76 2.39 -12.12 9.55
N LYS A 77 2.81 -12.11 10.82
CA LYS A 77 1.88 -12.23 11.93
C LYS A 77 1.14 -10.91 12.12
N SER A 78 -0.18 -10.97 12.18
CA SER A 78 -1.01 -9.88 12.68
C SER A 78 -1.62 -10.37 13.98
N GLN A 79 -1.28 -9.76 15.11
CA GLN A 79 -2.03 -10.05 16.34
C GLN A 79 -3.39 -9.39 16.22
N VAL A 80 -4.45 -10.16 16.44
CA VAL A 80 -5.81 -9.63 16.50
C VAL A 80 -5.92 -8.77 17.74
N LEU A 81 -5.85 -7.46 17.55
CA LEU A 81 -6.02 -6.50 18.64
C LEU A 81 -7.47 -6.53 19.10
N LYS A 82 -7.67 -6.47 20.43
CA LYS A 82 -9.00 -6.29 21.02
C LYS A 82 -9.54 -4.94 20.55
N THR A 83 -10.59 -4.95 19.73
CA THR A 83 -11.27 -3.74 19.29
C THR A 83 -12.33 -3.32 20.31
N GLN A 84 -12.49 -2.01 20.50
CA GLN A 84 -13.63 -1.44 21.20
C GLN A 84 -14.46 -0.61 20.21
N GLY A 85 -15.78 -0.83 20.18
CA GLY A 85 -16.71 -0.15 19.26
C GLY A 85 -16.71 -0.72 17.84
N ARG A 86 -17.61 -0.19 16.99
CA ARG A 86 -17.64 -0.49 15.55
C ARG A 86 -17.06 0.69 14.78
N ALA A 87 -16.27 0.42 13.74
CA ALA A 87 -15.78 1.47 12.84
C ALA A 87 -16.94 2.28 12.23
N ALA A 88 -18.07 1.60 11.95
CA ALA A 88 -19.31 2.21 11.46
C ALA A 88 -19.90 3.26 12.42
N ASP A 89 -19.57 3.21 13.71
CA ASP A 89 -20.01 4.22 14.69
C ASP A 89 -19.16 5.50 14.60
N SER A 90 -18.01 5.44 13.93
CA SER A 90 -17.03 6.54 13.81
C SER A 90 -16.91 7.09 12.39
N SER A 91 -17.15 6.26 11.38
CA SER A 91 -17.08 6.66 9.98
C SER A 91 -18.01 5.83 9.10
N ALA A 92 -18.74 6.51 8.22
CA ALA A 92 -19.57 5.88 7.20
C ALA A 92 -18.79 5.75 5.89
N VAL A 93 -18.82 4.56 5.28
CA VAL A 93 -18.29 4.32 3.93
C VAL A 93 -19.46 4.08 2.97
N GLU A 94 -19.54 4.87 1.91
CA GLU A 94 -20.50 4.71 0.83
C GLU A 94 -19.75 4.47 -0.48
N ILE A 95 -20.08 3.39 -1.21
CA ILE A 95 -19.56 3.13 -2.55
C ILE A 95 -20.68 3.45 -3.55
N ARG A 96 -20.53 4.53 -4.31
CA ARG A 96 -21.52 4.95 -5.34
C ARG A 96 -21.25 4.34 -6.70
N ASP A 97 -19.98 4.05 -7.00
CA ASP A 97 -19.53 3.52 -8.28
C ASP A 97 -18.88 2.14 -8.11
N PRO A 98 -19.67 1.09 -7.76
CA PRO A 98 -19.14 -0.25 -7.45
C PRO A 98 -18.50 -0.96 -8.65
N ASP A 99 -18.77 -0.50 -9.88
CA ASP A 99 -18.11 -0.99 -11.10
C ASP A 99 -16.62 -0.61 -11.14
N LEU A 100 -16.25 0.50 -10.50
CA LEU A 100 -14.86 0.96 -10.38
C LEU A 100 -14.23 0.60 -9.04
N CYS A 101 -15.03 0.40 -7.98
CA CYS A 101 -14.57 -0.03 -6.66
C CYS A 101 -15.51 -1.09 -6.08
N PRO A 102 -15.34 -2.38 -6.42
CA PRO A 102 -16.20 -3.44 -5.90
C PRO A 102 -15.95 -3.75 -4.43
N ARG A 103 -14.80 -3.34 -3.87
CA ARG A 103 -14.45 -3.60 -2.46
C ARG A 103 -13.66 -2.44 -1.88
N TYR A 104 -14.16 -1.88 -0.78
CA TYR A 104 -13.49 -0.85 0.01
C TYR A 104 -13.62 -1.21 1.49
N ALA A 105 -12.50 -1.24 2.20
CA ALA A 105 -12.45 -1.47 3.64
C ALA A 105 -11.83 -0.25 4.34
N ALA A 106 -12.47 0.19 5.42
CA ALA A 106 -11.99 1.25 6.29
C ALA A 106 -11.87 0.75 7.73
N ARG A 107 -10.80 1.14 8.42
CA ARG A 107 -10.64 0.87 9.86
C ARG A 107 -10.10 2.10 10.55
N VAL A 108 -10.75 2.51 11.62
CA VAL A 108 -10.33 3.65 12.43
C VAL A 108 -9.38 3.19 13.52
N VAL A 109 -8.24 3.88 13.66
CA VAL A 109 -7.32 3.74 14.78
C VAL A 109 -7.25 5.09 15.49
N ARG A 110 -7.46 5.08 16.81
CA ARG A 110 -7.55 6.30 17.62
C ARG A 110 -6.36 6.44 18.55
N GLY A 111 -6.02 7.68 18.89
CA GLY A 111 -4.96 8.01 19.85
C GLY A 111 -3.55 7.69 19.36
N VAL A 112 -3.36 7.69 18.03
CA VAL A 112 -2.06 7.53 17.38
C VAL A 112 -1.20 8.77 17.64
N LYS A 113 0.10 8.56 17.84
CA LYS A 113 1.11 9.61 17.93
C LYS A 113 2.01 9.57 16.70
N ILE A 114 1.96 10.63 15.90
CA ILE A 114 2.82 10.74 14.72
C ILE A 114 4.25 11.07 15.16
N THR A 115 5.18 10.17 14.83
CA THR A 115 6.61 10.29 15.11
C THR A 115 7.41 9.75 13.93
N PRO A 116 8.74 10.00 13.87
CA PRO A 116 9.61 9.23 12.99
C PRO A 116 9.43 7.73 13.21
N SER A 117 9.59 6.95 12.14
CA SER A 117 9.53 5.50 12.18
C SER A 117 10.66 4.91 13.02
N PRO A 118 10.44 3.78 13.70
CA PRO A 118 11.51 3.05 14.37
C PRO A 118 12.54 2.55 13.34
N ASP A 119 13.80 2.42 13.77
CA ASP A 119 14.94 2.09 12.91
C ASP A 119 14.71 0.86 12.02
N TRP A 120 14.07 -0.19 12.54
CA TRP A 120 13.84 -1.41 11.77
C TRP A 120 12.92 -1.18 10.56
N LEU A 121 11.94 -0.28 10.69
CA LEU A 121 10.98 0.03 9.64
C LEU A 121 11.63 0.95 8.60
N ALA A 122 12.30 2.00 9.10
CA ALA A 122 13.03 2.95 8.25
C ALA A 122 14.09 2.22 7.39
N LYS A 123 14.94 1.39 8.00
CA LYS A 123 15.99 0.65 7.27
C LYS A 123 15.43 -0.29 6.20
N ARG A 124 14.29 -0.96 6.47
CA ARG A 124 13.66 -1.83 5.47
C ARG A 124 13.15 -1.07 4.26
N LEU A 125 12.53 0.09 4.48
CA LEU A 125 12.06 0.96 3.41
C LEU A 125 13.23 1.54 2.61
N GLU A 126 14.27 2.02 3.28
CA GLU A 126 15.48 2.55 2.65
C GLU A 126 16.20 1.51 1.79
N ALA A 127 16.30 0.26 2.26
CA ALA A 127 16.91 -0.84 1.51
C ALA A 127 16.26 -0.99 0.11
N ILE A 128 14.92 -0.90 0.04
CA ILE A 128 14.15 -1.00 -1.20
C ILE A 128 13.94 0.35 -1.91
N GLY A 129 14.71 1.38 -1.55
CA GLY A 129 14.72 2.68 -2.20
C GLY A 129 13.58 3.62 -1.82
N GLN A 130 12.83 3.32 -0.76
CA GLN A 130 11.78 4.19 -0.23
C GLN A 130 12.34 5.14 0.82
N ARG A 131 11.92 6.40 0.78
CA ARG A 131 12.29 7.40 1.78
C ARG A 131 11.31 7.34 2.96
N PRO A 132 11.76 7.10 4.20
CA PRO A 132 10.92 7.17 5.39
C PRO A 132 10.34 8.58 5.60
N ILE A 133 9.11 8.65 6.09
CA ILE A 133 8.35 9.89 6.30
C ILE A 133 7.95 10.00 7.78
N ASN A 134 7.06 9.12 8.23
CA ASN A 134 6.58 9.01 9.60
C ASN A 134 6.04 7.59 9.83
N ASN A 135 5.89 7.20 11.09
CA ASN A 135 5.45 5.86 11.48
C ASN A 135 4.18 5.38 10.73
N VAL A 136 3.14 6.19 10.59
CA VAL A 136 1.89 5.75 9.92
C VAL A 136 2.05 5.62 8.40
N ALA A 137 2.61 6.64 7.75
CA ALA A 137 2.83 6.61 6.30
C ALA A 137 3.79 5.48 5.92
N ASP A 138 4.84 5.29 6.69
CA ASP A 138 5.84 4.24 6.47
C ASP A 138 5.26 2.85 6.69
N ILE A 139 4.35 2.65 7.65
CA ILE A 139 3.62 1.39 7.79
C ILE A 139 2.77 1.09 6.55
N THR A 140 2.06 2.08 5.99
CA THR A 140 1.27 1.85 4.76
C THR A 140 2.16 1.45 3.59
N ASN A 141 3.30 2.10 3.40
CA ASN A 141 4.29 1.75 2.38
C ASN A 141 4.92 0.37 2.63
N TYR A 142 5.25 0.07 3.89
CA TYR A 142 5.81 -1.21 4.29
C TYR A 142 4.86 -2.36 3.99
N VAL A 143 3.58 -2.23 4.36
CA VAL A 143 2.58 -3.28 4.08
C VAL A 143 2.31 -3.41 2.58
N LEU A 144 2.34 -2.30 1.83
CA LEU A 144 2.30 -2.33 0.37
C LEU A 144 3.44 -3.19 -0.20
N HIS A 145 4.67 -3.02 0.29
CA HIS A 145 5.81 -3.81 -0.18
C HIS A 145 5.83 -5.25 0.40
N GLU A 146 5.26 -5.46 1.59
CA GLU A 146 5.15 -6.78 2.23
C GLU A 146 4.16 -7.67 1.50
N LEU A 147 2.95 -7.15 1.26
CA LEU A 147 1.78 -7.92 0.83
C LEU A 147 1.28 -7.56 -0.58
N GLY A 148 1.76 -6.47 -1.19
CA GLY A 148 1.37 -6.05 -2.53
C GLY A 148 0.05 -5.29 -2.60
N GLN A 149 -0.56 -4.99 -1.46
CA GLN A 149 -1.81 -4.25 -1.37
C GLN A 149 -1.52 -2.79 -0.99
N PRO A 150 -1.79 -1.82 -1.87
CA PRO A 150 -1.68 -0.42 -1.49
C PRO A 150 -2.72 -0.07 -0.41
N LEU A 151 -2.30 0.75 0.54
CA LEU A 151 -3.15 1.32 1.59
C LEU A 151 -2.98 2.84 1.59
N HIS A 152 -3.98 3.51 2.15
CA HIS A 152 -3.90 4.93 2.45
C HIS A 152 -4.37 5.20 3.88
N ALA A 153 -3.88 6.26 4.49
CA ALA A 153 -4.27 6.65 5.83
C ALA A 153 -4.68 8.13 5.82
N PHE A 154 -5.96 8.38 6.10
CA PHE A 154 -6.53 9.71 6.18
C PHE A 154 -6.50 10.20 7.63
N ASP A 155 -6.25 11.49 7.82
CA ASP A 155 -6.55 12.15 9.10
C ASP A 155 -8.07 12.24 9.28
N LEU A 156 -8.60 11.53 10.27
CA LEU A 156 -10.05 11.44 10.48
C LEU A 156 -10.67 12.81 10.75
N ALA A 157 -9.95 13.70 11.44
CA ALA A 157 -10.44 15.04 11.78
C ALA A 157 -10.54 15.97 10.55
N LYS A 158 -9.85 15.63 9.45
CA LYS A 158 -9.88 16.39 8.20
C LYS A 158 -10.96 15.92 7.23
N LEU A 159 -11.63 14.80 7.51
CA LEU A 159 -12.74 14.28 6.70
C LEU A 159 -14.05 14.95 7.12
N ALA A 160 -14.70 15.68 6.20
CA ALA A 160 -16.00 16.28 6.49
C ALA A 160 -17.02 15.19 6.86
N GLU A 161 -17.70 15.37 8.00
CA GLU A 161 -18.65 14.42 8.59
C GLU A 161 -18.06 13.03 8.88
N ASN A 162 -16.73 12.92 9.02
CA ASN A 162 -16.01 11.67 9.27
C ASN A 162 -16.41 10.55 8.29
N ARG A 163 -16.72 10.85 7.03
CA ARG A 163 -17.23 9.86 6.07
C ARG A 163 -16.37 9.74 4.83
N ILE A 164 -16.47 8.59 4.18
CA ILE A 164 -15.90 8.30 2.87
C ILE A 164 -17.02 8.03 1.88
N VAL A 165 -16.91 8.64 0.70
CA VAL A 165 -17.75 8.41 -0.45
C VAL A 165 -16.85 8.07 -1.63
N VAL A 166 -16.86 6.82 -2.05
CA VAL A 166 -16.13 6.36 -3.23
C VAL A 166 -17.02 6.61 -4.44
N ARG A 167 -16.63 7.58 -5.27
CA ARG A 167 -17.43 8.02 -6.42
C ARG A 167 -16.57 8.51 -7.58
N ARG A 168 -17.16 8.62 -8.77
CA ARG A 168 -16.57 9.37 -9.88
C ARG A 168 -16.45 10.86 -9.54
N ALA A 169 -15.46 11.51 -10.14
CA ALA A 169 -15.28 12.96 -10.05
C ALA A 169 -16.47 13.69 -10.69
N THR A 170 -16.80 14.84 -10.14
CA THR A 170 -17.84 15.73 -10.67
C THR A 170 -17.27 16.68 -11.71
N LYS A 171 -18.13 17.21 -12.57
CA LYS A 171 -17.71 18.14 -13.63
C LYS A 171 -17.01 19.37 -13.06
N GLY A 172 -15.77 19.58 -13.49
CA GLY A 172 -14.95 20.72 -13.05
C GLY A 172 -14.32 20.55 -11.66
N GLU A 173 -14.42 19.37 -11.06
CA GLU A 173 -13.77 19.07 -9.78
C GLU A 173 -12.24 19.12 -9.92
N SER A 174 -11.59 19.62 -8.86
CA SER A 174 -10.14 19.68 -8.78
C SER A 174 -9.68 19.27 -7.39
N ILE A 175 -8.46 18.76 -7.30
CA ILE A 175 -7.82 18.37 -6.05
C ILE A 175 -6.36 18.78 -6.08
N LYS A 176 -5.84 19.24 -4.93
CA LYS A 176 -4.40 19.36 -4.71
C LYS A 176 -3.86 18.05 -4.17
N THR A 177 -2.97 17.40 -4.92
CA THR A 177 -2.36 16.13 -4.51
C THR A 177 -1.14 16.34 -3.62
N LEU A 178 -0.70 15.28 -2.93
CA LEU A 178 0.44 15.29 -2.00
C LEU A 178 1.77 15.81 -2.57
N ASP A 179 1.89 15.88 -3.90
CA ASP A 179 3.02 16.50 -4.59
C ASP A 179 2.90 18.03 -4.72
N GLY A 180 1.91 18.65 -4.08
CA GLY A 180 1.63 20.08 -4.10
C GLY A 180 1.00 20.59 -5.40
N THR A 181 0.61 19.70 -6.32
CA THR A 181 0.09 20.08 -7.64
C THR A 181 -1.44 20.08 -7.65
N ASP A 182 -2.04 21.16 -8.15
CA ASP A 182 -3.47 21.25 -8.44
C ASP A 182 -3.82 20.48 -9.71
N ARG A 183 -4.76 19.53 -9.60
CA ARG A 183 -5.16 18.62 -10.68
C ARG A 183 -6.64 18.79 -11.00
N LYS A 184 -6.94 19.02 -12.28
CA LYS A 184 -8.31 18.94 -12.80
C LYS A 184 -8.69 17.49 -13.00
N LEU A 185 -9.85 17.11 -12.51
CA LEU A 185 -10.34 15.74 -12.56
C LEU A 185 -11.32 15.59 -13.71
N ASP A 186 -11.13 14.53 -14.50
CA ASP A 186 -12.07 14.11 -15.51
C ASP A 186 -13.21 13.31 -14.86
N GLU A 187 -14.44 13.43 -15.36
CA GLU A 187 -15.64 12.82 -14.79
C GLU A 187 -15.61 11.28 -14.81
N GLN A 188 -14.69 10.66 -15.56
CA GLN A 188 -14.46 9.22 -15.54
C GLN A 188 -13.48 8.76 -14.43
N MET A 189 -12.78 9.70 -13.79
CA MET A 189 -11.83 9.38 -12.73
C MET A 189 -12.56 9.01 -11.44
N LEU A 190 -12.16 7.90 -10.82
CA LEU A 190 -12.62 7.54 -9.48
C LEU A 190 -11.87 8.38 -8.44
N VAL A 191 -12.60 8.92 -7.47
CA VAL A 191 -12.04 9.63 -6.33
C VAL A 191 -12.53 9.01 -5.03
N ILE A 192 -11.71 9.20 -4.00
CA ILE A 192 -12.16 9.07 -2.61
C ILE A 192 -12.55 10.46 -2.18
N ALA A 193 -13.81 10.64 -1.77
CA ALA A 193 -14.36 11.91 -1.33
C ALA A 193 -14.81 11.82 0.13
N ASP A 194 -14.88 12.96 0.81
CA ASP A 194 -15.64 13.11 2.04
C ASP A 194 -17.07 13.59 1.73
N ALA A 195 -17.79 14.12 2.72
CA ALA A 195 -19.13 14.68 2.52
C ALA A 195 -19.20 15.86 1.53
N LYS A 196 -18.09 16.54 1.26
CA LYS A 196 -18.05 17.83 0.57
C LYS A 196 -17.18 17.83 -0.69
N ARG A 197 -16.08 17.08 -0.73
CA ARG A 197 -15.04 17.20 -1.76
C ARG A 197 -14.23 15.91 -1.95
N ALA A 198 -13.56 15.79 -3.10
CA ALA A 198 -12.50 14.80 -3.27
C ALA A 198 -11.36 15.04 -2.26
N VAL A 199 -10.89 13.95 -1.65
CA VAL A 199 -9.75 13.91 -0.71
C VAL A 199 -8.61 13.03 -1.22
N ALA A 200 -8.84 12.18 -2.21
CA ALA A 200 -7.77 11.48 -2.94
C ALA A 200 -8.22 11.08 -4.35
N VAL A 201 -7.24 10.87 -5.24
CA VAL A 201 -7.45 10.20 -6.52
C VAL A 201 -7.31 8.69 -6.29
N ALA A 202 -8.41 7.96 -6.44
CA ALA A 202 -8.52 6.57 -5.98
C ALA A 202 -7.46 5.68 -6.64
N GLY A 203 -6.65 5.03 -5.81
CA GLY A 203 -5.58 4.13 -6.25
C GLY A 203 -4.38 4.82 -6.93
N VAL A 204 -4.31 6.15 -6.93
CA VAL A 204 -3.23 6.90 -7.60
C VAL A 204 -2.43 7.74 -6.60
N MET A 205 -3.07 8.71 -5.94
CA MET A 205 -2.39 9.63 -5.04
C MET A 205 -3.37 10.26 -4.05
N GLY A 206 -2.94 10.43 -2.80
CA GLY A 206 -3.68 11.16 -1.77
C GLY A 206 -3.78 12.65 -2.06
N GLY A 207 -4.77 13.31 -1.46
CA GLY A 207 -4.89 14.77 -1.45
C GLY A 207 -4.15 15.37 -0.25
N GLU A 208 -3.51 16.51 -0.48
CA GLU A 208 -2.75 17.27 0.53
C GLU A 208 -3.62 17.64 1.73
N ASP A 209 -4.85 18.08 1.47
CA ASP A 209 -5.75 18.57 2.52
C ASP A 209 -6.24 17.50 3.50
N SER A 210 -6.05 16.22 3.19
CA SER A 210 -6.43 15.09 4.05
C SER A 210 -5.24 14.30 4.62
N GLU A 211 -4.02 14.77 4.31
CA GLU A 211 -2.77 14.14 4.72
C GLU A 211 -2.64 14.09 6.25
N ILE A 212 -1.98 13.05 6.74
CA ILE A 212 -1.53 12.95 8.13
C ILE A 212 -0.50 14.05 8.44
N SER A 213 -0.65 14.66 9.60
CA SER A 213 0.28 15.67 10.11
C SER A 213 0.74 15.33 11.52
N ASN A 214 1.73 16.05 12.06
CA ASN A 214 2.16 15.89 13.45
C ASN A 214 1.04 16.11 14.49
N ALA A 215 -0.07 16.75 14.11
CA ALA A 215 -1.23 16.98 14.96
C ALA A 215 -2.30 15.87 14.88
N THR A 216 -2.16 14.94 13.93
CA THR A 216 -3.12 13.85 13.73
C THR A 216 -3.11 12.90 14.91
N SER A 217 -4.27 12.65 15.50
CA SER A 217 -4.45 11.69 16.60
C SER A 217 -5.28 10.47 16.19
N ASP A 218 -6.20 10.63 15.25
CA ASP A 218 -7.08 9.56 14.80
C ASP A 218 -6.95 9.40 13.28
N VAL A 219 -6.72 8.17 12.83
CA VAL A 219 -6.51 7.84 11.42
C VAL A 219 -7.56 6.86 10.92
N LEU A 220 -7.99 7.05 9.68
CA LEU A 220 -8.81 6.09 8.93
C LEU A 220 -7.92 5.37 7.90
N ILE A 221 -7.76 4.07 8.07
CA ILE A 221 -6.95 3.21 7.19
C ILE A 221 -7.84 2.65 6.08
N GLU A 222 -7.58 3.11 4.86
CA GLU A 222 -8.11 2.59 3.61
C GLU A 222 -7.34 1.36 3.17
N SER A 223 -8.07 0.32 2.79
CA SER A 223 -7.60 -0.71 1.88
C SER A 223 -8.73 -1.07 0.92
N ALA A 224 -8.45 -1.07 -0.37
CA ALA A 224 -9.48 -1.21 -1.39
C ALA A 224 -8.98 -1.98 -2.61
N TYR A 225 -9.93 -2.45 -3.42
CA TYR A 225 -9.67 -2.93 -4.77
C TYR A 225 -10.33 -1.98 -5.76
N PHE A 226 -9.53 -1.41 -6.65
CA PHE A 226 -10.00 -0.53 -7.72
C PHE A 226 -9.86 -1.21 -9.08
N ASN A 227 -10.75 -0.86 -10.01
CA ASN A 227 -10.71 -1.37 -11.37
C ASN A 227 -9.36 -1.03 -12.05
N PRO A 228 -8.56 -2.01 -12.49
CA PRO A 228 -7.20 -1.77 -13.00
C PRO A 228 -7.16 -0.84 -14.22
N ALA A 229 -8.12 -0.97 -15.14
CA ALA A 229 -8.17 -0.15 -16.35
C ALA A 229 -8.51 1.31 -16.02
N SER A 230 -9.34 1.53 -15.00
CA SER A 230 -9.65 2.87 -14.49
C SER A 230 -8.42 3.53 -13.88
N VAL A 231 -7.72 2.83 -12.99
CA VAL A 231 -6.51 3.37 -12.34
C VAL A 231 -5.44 3.70 -13.37
N ARG A 232 -5.18 2.79 -14.32
CA ARG A 232 -4.21 3.01 -15.42
C ARG A 232 -4.51 4.28 -16.21
N ARG A 233 -5.77 4.45 -16.63
CA ARG A 233 -6.21 5.61 -17.41
C ARG A 233 -6.05 6.89 -16.61
N THR A 234 -6.49 6.90 -15.35
CA THR A 234 -6.38 8.07 -14.47
C THR A 234 -4.92 8.45 -14.22
N ALA A 235 -4.08 7.49 -13.84
CA ALA A 235 -2.65 7.70 -13.62
C ALA A 235 -1.97 8.30 -14.86
N ARG A 236 -2.24 7.74 -16.04
CA ARG A 236 -1.70 8.24 -17.31
C ARG A 236 -2.20 9.65 -17.66
N LEU A 237 -3.49 9.92 -17.50
CA LEU A 237 -4.08 11.25 -17.79
C LEU A 237 -3.51 12.34 -16.87
N LEU A 238 -3.25 12.00 -15.61
CA LEU A 238 -2.66 12.90 -14.63
C LEU A 238 -1.11 12.95 -14.71
N GLY A 239 -0.48 12.10 -15.52
CA GLY A 239 0.98 12.00 -15.58
C GLY A 239 1.61 11.54 -14.26
N LEU A 240 0.88 10.70 -13.50
CA LEU A 240 1.30 10.16 -12.21
C LEU A 240 1.71 8.70 -12.35
N HIS A 241 2.84 8.33 -11.74
CA HIS A 241 3.25 6.95 -11.60
C HIS A 241 3.75 6.72 -10.17
N THR A 242 2.89 6.12 -9.35
CA THR A 242 3.16 5.80 -7.94
C THR A 242 3.23 4.29 -7.73
N GLU A 243 3.90 3.85 -6.67
CA GLU A 243 3.93 2.44 -6.25
C GLU A 243 2.52 1.84 -6.07
N ALA A 244 1.56 2.67 -5.62
CA ALA A 244 0.16 2.29 -5.50
C ALA A 244 -0.49 2.09 -6.88
N SER A 245 -0.39 3.09 -7.77
CA SER A 245 -0.98 3.02 -9.10
C SER A 245 -0.42 1.85 -9.92
N HIS A 246 0.87 1.57 -9.80
CA HIS A 246 1.55 0.47 -10.48
C HIS A 246 0.99 -0.91 -10.09
N ARG A 247 0.63 -1.10 -8.82
CA ARG A 247 0.02 -2.36 -8.34
C ARG A 247 -1.44 -2.46 -8.75
N PHE A 248 -2.22 -1.40 -8.56
CA PHE A 248 -3.62 -1.41 -8.93
C PHE A 248 -3.84 -1.57 -10.44
N GLU A 249 -3.04 -0.91 -11.30
CA GLU A 249 -3.19 -1.02 -12.75
C GLU A 249 -2.83 -2.41 -13.33
N ARG A 250 -2.14 -3.24 -12.55
CA ARG A 250 -1.79 -4.63 -12.88
C ARG A 250 -2.72 -5.65 -12.24
N GLY A 251 -3.59 -5.22 -11.32
CA GLY A 251 -4.57 -6.06 -10.63
C GLY A 251 -4.06 -6.55 -9.27
N ALA A 252 -4.23 -5.72 -8.23
CA ALA A 252 -4.02 -6.12 -6.85
C ALA A 252 -4.97 -7.26 -6.44
N ASP A 253 -4.62 -8.05 -5.43
CA ASP A 253 -5.44 -9.17 -4.95
C ASP A 253 -6.73 -8.67 -4.24
N PRO A 254 -7.94 -8.94 -4.77
CA PRO A 254 -9.19 -8.53 -4.11
C PRO A 254 -9.38 -9.14 -2.71
N GLU A 255 -8.78 -10.29 -2.42
CA GLU A 255 -8.82 -10.94 -1.11
C GLU A 255 -7.70 -10.42 -0.17
N GLY A 256 -6.73 -9.69 -0.71
CA GLY A 256 -5.66 -9.05 0.06
C GLY A 256 -6.13 -7.86 0.91
N VAL A 257 -7.28 -7.25 0.57
CA VAL A 257 -7.80 -6.02 1.18
C VAL A 257 -7.88 -6.11 2.71
N LEU A 258 -8.56 -7.12 3.26
CA LEU A 258 -8.72 -7.23 4.70
C LEU A 258 -7.42 -7.63 5.40
N ARG A 259 -6.67 -8.58 4.82
CA ARG A 259 -5.40 -9.06 5.37
C ARG A 259 -4.38 -7.92 5.51
N ALA A 260 -4.27 -7.07 4.50
CA ALA A 260 -3.36 -5.95 4.50
C ALA A 260 -3.80 -4.86 5.49
N GLN A 261 -5.10 -4.55 5.54
CA GLN A 261 -5.63 -3.62 6.54
C GLN A 261 -5.36 -4.10 7.97
N GLU A 262 -5.58 -5.39 8.25
CA GLU A 262 -5.29 -5.98 9.57
C GLU A 262 -3.80 -5.90 9.92
N ARG A 263 -2.92 -6.18 8.96
CA ARG A 263 -1.47 -6.05 9.15
C ARG A 263 -1.05 -4.61 9.42
N CYS A 264 -1.57 -3.67 8.65
CA CYS A 264 -1.32 -2.23 8.83
C CYS A 264 -1.77 -1.75 10.21
N VAL A 265 -3.01 -2.08 10.61
CA VAL A 265 -3.54 -1.70 11.93
C VAL A 265 -2.78 -2.36 13.07
N ALA A 266 -2.39 -3.64 12.93
CA ALA A 266 -1.58 -4.32 13.93
C ALA A 266 -0.24 -3.60 14.16
N LEU A 267 0.44 -3.19 13.09
CA LEU A 267 1.69 -2.43 13.18
C LEU A 267 1.49 -1.04 13.77
N ILE A 268 0.44 -0.30 13.36
CA ILE A 268 0.15 1.03 13.92
C ILE A 268 0.00 0.93 15.44
N CYS A 269 -0.81 0.00 15.95
CA CYS A 269 -0.99 -0.10 17.40
C CYS A 269 0.24 -0.62 18.16
N GLU A 270 1.22 -1.21 17.48
CA GLU A 270 2.48 -1.64 18.09
C GLU A 270 3.48 -0.47 18.22
N ILE A 271 3.51 0.45 17.25
CA ILE A 271 4.60 1.43 17.13
C ILE A 271 4.15 2.91 17.07
N ALA A 272 2.86 3.20 17.10
CA ALA A 272 2.30 4.55 16.93
C ALA A 272 1.28 4.92 18.00
#